data_AF-A0A4U5PAR0-F1
#
_entry.id   AF-A0A4U5PAR0-F1
#
_cell.length_a   1.000
_cell.length_b   1.000
_cell.length_c   1.000
_cell.angle_alpha   90.00
_cell.angle_beta   90.00
_cell.angle_gamma   90.00
#
_symmetry.space_group_name_H-M   'P 1'
#
loop_
_entity.id
_entity.type
_entity.pdbx_description
1 polymer ?
#
loop_
_entity_poly.entity_id
_entity_poly.type
_entity_poly.pdbx_seq_one_letter_code
_entity_poly.pdbx_strand_id
1 'polypeptide(L)'
;MTTENRVEMHWALICSIKEDEPTEKFEEFAEWLTEKMAEHSRRMGLYHKFAAKPDCVLRSRINNQNDNAMNYREIHDLHPSVLLVVHILPGENSNEYVWMREFTQRYGLIRQGIQRDNAEKRFEGANLDLVLGNINQWIARRLYQLVTPDKNVTHGHRIQVGFPGNNNNSFGGSGSSSSRGYRANPAHELSSAVSSVLHYDPEMGAHNNIFAHADAVCEVTGLPSEFNEFQLAAVFHRYKVKSVIMGNNGTAVVEFFNKFHACQASLDHHTKKVDHSHQLSVVPIHQITRMQAGITI
;
A
#
# COMPACT_ATOMS: atom_id res chain seq x y z
N MET A 1 -1.60 33.01 15.21
CA MET A 1 -1.23 31.63 15.53
C MET A 1 -1.86 30.73 14.49
N THR A 2 -1.12 30.39 13.44
CA THR A 2 -1.58 29.48 12.40
C THR A 2 -1.48 28.05 12.93
N THR A 3 -2.61 27.47 13.29
CA THR A 3 -2.74 26.03 13.48
C THR A 3 -2.37 25.36 12.16
N GLU A 4 -1.13 24.89 12.05
CA GLU A 4 -0.72 23.98 10.99
C GLU A 4 -1.65 22.77 11.05
N ASN A 5 -2.60 22.72 10.11
CA ASN A 5 -3.55 21.62 9.94
C ASN A 5 -2.78 20.43 9.34
N ARG A 6 -1.83 19.87 10.10
CA ARG A 6 -1.04 18.71 9.73
C ARG A 6 -1.89 17.47 10.00
N VAL A 7 -2.20 16.76 8.92
CA VAL A 7 -2.96 15.51 8.95
C VAL A 7 -2.24 14.51 9.87
N GLU A 8 -2.95 14.05 10.90
CA GLU A 8 -2.47 13.03 11.81
C GLU A 8 -2.49 11.67 11.13
N MET A 9 -1.41 10.91 11.28
CA MET A 9 -1.36 9.53 10.83
C MET A 9 -2.08 8.65 11.85
N HIS A 10 -3.23 8.12 11.44
CA HIS A 10 -3.95 7.11 12.18
C HIS A 10 -3.19 5.79 12.16
N TRP A 11 -3.24 5.10 13.29
CA TRP A 11 -2.47 3.88 13.50
C TRP A 11 -3.27 2.85 14.30
N ALA A 12 -2.90 1.58 14.14
CA ALA A 12 -3.48 0.46 14.87
C ALA A 12 -2.38 -0.35 15.57
N LEU A 13 -2.78 -1.07 16.62
CA LEU A 13 -1.91 -1.96 17.37
C LEU A 13 -2.37 -3.41 17.18
N ILE A 14 -1.44 -4.29 16.80
CA ILE A 14 -1.65 -5.74 16.86
C ILE A 14 -0.70 -6.32 17.91
N CYS A 15 -1.23 -7.14 18.80
CA CYS A 15 -0.47 -7.83 19.83
C CYS A 15 -0.51 -9.34 19.59
N SER A 16 0.62 -9.94 19.21
CA SER A 16 0.77 -11.38 19.14
C SER A 16 1.17 -11.95 20.51
N ILE A 17 0.17 -12.39 21.28
CA ILE A 17 0.26 -12.68 22.71
C ILE A 17 -0.44 -13.99 23.06
N LYS A 18 -0.29 -14.44 24.31
CA LYS A 18 -1.01 -15.61 24.83
C LYS A 18 -2.48 -15.24 25.11
N GLU A 19 -3.40 -16.21 25.07
CA GLU A 19 -4.85 -15.95 25.15
C GLU A 19 -5.29 -15.11 26.36
N ASP A 20 -4.68 -15.36 27.52
CA ASP A 20 -5.04 -14.67 28.78
C ASP A 20 -4.19 -13.43 29.07
N GLU A 21 -3.36 -13.00 28.12
CA GLU A 21 -2.42 -11.91 28.37
C GLU A 21 -3.06 -10.52 28.18
N PRO A 22 -2.91 -9.60 29.16
CA PRO A 22 -3.35 -8.21 29.02
C PRO A 22 -2.61 -7.45 27.90
N THR A 23 -3.34 -6.58 27.19
CA THR A 23 -2.77 -5.71 26.13
C THR A 23 -2.37 -4.33 26.64
N GLU A 24 -2.81 -3.92 27.83
CA GLU A 24 -2.70 -2.56 28.36
C GLU A 24 -1.24 -2.08 28.37
N LYS A 25 -0.30 -2.93 28.80
CA LYS A 25 1.14 -2.60 28.81
C LYS A 25 1.70 -2.32 27.40
N PHE A 26 1.17 -3.00 26.38
CA PHE A 26 1.61 -2.84 24.99
C PHE A 26 0.96 -1.63 24.35
N GLU A 27 -0.27 -1.30 24.74
CA GLU A 27 -0.96 -0.06 24.39
C GLU A 27 -0.18 1.14 24.93
N GLU A 28 0.12 1.18 26.23
CA GLU A 28 0.92 2.23 26.86
C GLU A 28 2.31 2.37 26.22
N PHE A 29 2.93 1.25 25.84
CA PHE A 29 4.19 1.26 25.12
C PHE A 29 4.05 1.88 23.72
N ALA A 30 3.01 1.50 22.97
CA ALA A 30 2.81 1.98 21.60
C ALA A 30 2.44 3.48 21.57
N GLU A 31 1.63 3.94 22.52
CA GLU A 31 1.35 5.37 22.73
C GLU A 31 2.65 6.14 23.03
N TRP A 32 3.47 5.66 23.95
CA TRP A 32 4.78 6.25 24.22
C TRP A 32 5.70 6.24 23.00
N LEU A 33 5.75 5.13 22.27
CA LEU A 33 6.61 5.00 21.09
C LEU A 33 6.21 6.00 20.00
N THR A 34 4.91 6.13 19.71
CA THR A 34 4.41 7.09 18.70
C THR A 34 4.65 8.53 19.10
N GLU A 35 4.52 8.88 20.39
CA GLU A 35 4.91 10.19 20.91
C GLU A 35 6.41 10.45 20.70
N LYS A 36 7.28 9.52 21.10
CA LYS A 36 8.73 9.65 20.94
C LYS A 36 9.16 9.71 19.48
N MET A 37 8.50 8.94 18.61
CA MET A 37 8.71 9.01 17.16
C MET A 37 8.33 10.39 16.61
N ALA A 38 7.20 10.96 17.02
CA ALA A 38 6.78 12.31 16.60
C ALA A 38 7.81 13.37 17.04
N GLU A 39 8.26 13.34 18.30
CA GLU A 39 9.31 14.23 18.81
C GLU A 39 10.62 14.10 18.02
N HIS A 40 11.08 12.86 17.79
CA HIS A 40 12.29 12.59 17.05
C HIS A 40 12.18 12.98 15.57
N SER A 41 11.03 12.75 14.93
CA SER A 41 10.81 13.10 13.52
C SER A 41 10.90 14.60 13.26
N ARG A 42 10.50 15.44 14.24
CA ARG A 42 10.68 16.91 14.18
C ARG A 42 12.15 17.30 14.16
N ARG A 43 12.98 16.66 15.00
CA ARG A 43 14.43 16.87 15.03
C ARG A 43 15.10 16.47 13.71
N MET A 44 14.57 15.45 13.02
CA MET A 44 15.06 14.98 11.73
C MET A 44 14.52 15.76 10.51
N GLY A 45 13.57 16.69 10.69
CA GLY A 45 12.91 17.38 9.58
C GLY A 45 11.91 16.51 8.79
N LEU A 46 11.47 15.38 9.35
CA LEU A 46 10.47 14.48 8.74
C LEU A 46 9.03 14.83 9.14
N TYR A 47 8.86 15.45 10.31
CA TYR A 47 7.60 16.04 10.78
C TYR A 47 6.38 15.11 10.80
N HIS A 48 6.58 13.83 11.08
CA HIS A 48 5.48 12.89 11.29
C HIS A 48 4.66 13.29 12.51
N LYS A 49 3.33 13.24 12.37
CA LYS A 49 2.38 13.40 13.47
C LYS A 49 1.49 12.17 13.51
N PHE A 50 1.34 11.57 14.68
CA PHE A 50 0.51 10.39 14.87
C PHE A 50 -0.71 10.77 15.71
N ALA A 51 -1.83 10.06 15.52
CA ALA A 51 -2.96 10.14 16.44
C ALA A 51 -2.49 9.77 17.86
N ALA A 52 -3.06 10.41 18.89
CA ALA A 52 -2.63 10.19 20.28
C ALA A 52 -2.87 8.75 20.78
N LYS A 53 -3.88 8.08 20.23
CA LYS A 53 -4.28 6.71 20.56
C LYS A 53 -4.44 5.87 19.29
N PRO A 54 -4.31 4.54 19.37
CA PRO A 54 -4.63 3.68 18.25
C PRO A 54 -6.13 3.74 17.93
N ASP A 55 -6.47 3.67 16.65
CA ASP A 55 -7.86 3.56 16.19
C ASP A 55 -8.47 2.20 16.60
N CYS A 56 -7.64 1.17 16.72
CA CYS A 56 -8.00 -0.14 17.26
C CYS A 56 -6.80 -0.91 17.83
N VAL A 57 -7.10 -1.81 18.76
CA VAL A 57 -6.14 -2.74 19.36
C VAL A 57 -6.65 -4.16 19.15
N LEU A 58 -5.89 -4.97 18.42
CA LEU A 58 -6.27 -6.32 18.04
C LEU A 58 -5.30 -7.34 18.63
N ARG A 59 -5.82 -8.53 18.95
CA ARG A 59 -5.06 -9.64 19.54
C ARG A 59 -4.89 -10.73 18.51
N SER A 60 -3.71 -11.33 18.47
CA SER A 60 -3.45 -12.54 17.69
C SER A 60 -2.82 -13.58 18.60
N ARG A 61 -3.24 -14.85 18.45
CA ARG A 61 -2.50 -15.94 19.08
C ARG A 61 -1.14 -16.09 18.40
N ILE A 62 -0.14 -16.44 19.20
CA ILE A 62 1.21 -16.71 18.72
C ILE A 62 1.17 -17.87 17.72
N ASN A 63 1.90 -17.70 16.62
CA ASN A 63 2.01 -18.63 15.51
C ASN A 63 0.66 -18.99 14.85
N ASN A 64 -0.32 -18.07 14.89
CA ASN A 64 -1.60 -18.24 14.23
C ASN A 64 -1.72 -17.29 13.03
N GLN A 65 -1.56 -17.84 11.83
CA GLN A 65 -1.66 -17.08 10.59
C GLN A 65 -3.08 -16.54 10.36
N ASN A 66 -4.11 -17.30 10.73
CA ASN A 66 -5.49 -16.92 10.48
C ASN A 66 -5.89 -15.71 11.32
N ASP A 67 -5.55 -15.71 12.61
CA ASP A 67 -5.77 -14.55 13.50
C ASP A 67 -5.05 -13.31 12.96
N ASN A 68 -3.79 -13.44 12.52
CA ASN A 68 -3.06 -12.34 11.89
C ASN A 68 -3.78 -11.84 10.62
N ALA A 69 -4.16 -12.75 9.72
CA ALA A 69 -4.83 -12.39 8.48
C ALA A 69 -6.16 -11.66 8.72
N MET A 70 -6.94 -12.13 9.70
CA MET A 70 -8.20 -11.49 10.12
C MET A 70 -7.93 -10.09 10.68
N ASN A 71 -6.94 -9.92 11.55
CA ASN A 71 -6.63 -8.60 12.13
C ASN A 71 -6.24 -7.56 11.07
N TYR A 72 -5.39 -7.92 10.10
CA TYR A 72 -5.03 -6.99 9.03
C TYR A 72 -6.19 -6.68 8.08
N ARG A 73 -7.07 -7.66 7.84
CA ARG A 73 -8.31 -7.43 7.08
C ARG A 73 -9.25 -6.49 7.84
N GLU A 74 -9.43 -6.70 9.14
CA GLU A 74 -10.29 -5.86 9.98
C GLU A 74 -9.81 -4.41 9.99
N ILE A 75 -8.50 -4.17 10.10
CA ILE A 75 -7.93 -2.82 9.98
C ILE A 75 -8.26 -2.21 8.61
N HIS A 76 -8.13 -2.98 7.53
CA HIS A 76 -8.41 -2.50 6.18
C HIS A 76 -9.89 -2.14 5.98
N ASP A 77 -10.79 -3.03 6.40
CA ASP A 77 -12.23 -2.94 6.17
C ASP A 77 -12.90 -1.93 7.10
N LEU A 78 -12.54 -1.94 8.40
CA LEU A 78 -13.21 -1.14 9.44
C LEU A 78 -12.46 0.15 9.79
N HIS A 79 -11.15 0.22 9.55
CA HIS A 79 -10.32 1.38 9.91
C HIS A 79 -9.54 1.94 8.70
N PRO A 80 -10.22 2.37 7.62
CA PRO A 80 -9.57 2.83 6.39
C PRO A 80 -8.78 4.14 6.55
N SER A 81 -8.88 4.85 7.67
CA SER A 81 -7.97 5.95 8.04
C SER A 81 -6.57 5.45 8.40
N VAL A 82 -6.46 4.22 8.92
CA VAL A 82 -5.21 3.66 9.42
C VAL A 82 -4.20 3.50 8.30
N LEU A 83 -2.99 3.96 8.61
CA LEU A 83 -1.84 3.97 7.74
C LEU A 83 -0.67 3.20 8.34
N LEU A 84 -0.48 3.29 9.66
CA LEU A 84 0.58 2.60 10.38
C LEU A 84 0.01 1.47 11.23
N VAL A 85 0.61 0.30 11.16
CA VAL A 85 0.36 -0.80 12.08
C VAL A 85 1.61 -1.05 12.90
N VAL A 86 1.51 -0.84 14.20
CA VAL A 86 2.51 -1.29 15.18
C VAL A 86 2.14 -2.72 15.56
N HIS A 87 3.07 -3.65 15.38
CA HIS A 87 2.83 -5.06 15.67
C HIS A 87 3.84 -5.55 16.71
N ILE A 88 3.36 -5.92 17.89
CA ILE A 88 4.15 -6.58 18.92
C ILE A 88 4.35 -8.04 18.53
N LEU A 89 5.60 -8.41 18.26
CA LEU A 89 6.02 -9.73 17.80
C LEU A 89 6.45 -10.57 19.01
N PRO A 90 6.13 -11.88 19.03
CA PRO A 90 6.41 -12.73 20.18
C PRO A 90 7.91 -13.00 20.41
N GLY A 91 8.75 -12.83 19.39
CA GLY A 91 10.19 -13.06 19.50
C GLY A 91 10.94 -12.83 18.19
N GLU A 92 12.22 -13.20 18.16
CA GLU A 92 13.04 -13.12 16.96
C GLU A 92 12.63 -14.16 15.91
N ASN A 93 12.77 -13.82 14.62
CA ASN A 93 12.47 -14.71 13.49
C ASN A 93 11.05 -15.31 13.53
N SER A 94 10.10 -14.60 14.13
CA SER A 94 8.74 -15.07 14.28
C SER A 94 8.00 -15.07 12.93
N ASN A 95 7.09 -16.04 12.73
CA ASN A 95 6.30 -16.14 11.50
C ASN A 95 5.40 -14.92 11.29
N GLU A 96 4.98 -14.27 12.38
CA GLU A 96 4.22 -13.04 12.39
C GLU A 96 4.93 -11.90 11.68
N TYR A 97 6.27 -11.84 11.72
CA TYR A 97 7.02 -10.86 10.95
C TYR A 97 6.87 -11.07 9.45
N VAL A 98 6.88 -12.33 9.00
CA VAL A 98 6.72 -12.70 7.59
C VAL A 98 5.31 -12.38 7.12
N TRP A 99 4.30 -12.77 7.90
CA TRP A 99 2.90 -12.50 7.60
C TRP A 99 2.56 -11.02 7.63
N MET A 100 3.05 -10.28 8.64
CA MET A 100 2.93 -8.82 8.70
C MET A 100 3.44 -8.17 7.41
N ARG A 101 4.60 -8.62 6.89
CA ARG A 101 5.14 -8.09 5.63
C ARG A 101 4.20 -8.35 4.46
N GLU A 102 3.66 -9.56 4.35
CA GLU A 102 2.70 -9.93 3.30
C GLU A 102 1.41 -9.10 3.38
N PHE A 103 0.77 -9.05 4.55
CA PHE A 103 -0.53 -8.40 4.73
C PHE A 103 -0.44 -6.89 4.61
N THR A 104 0.60 -6.26 5.17
CA THR A 104 0.78 -4.80 4.99
C THR A 104 1.12 -4.41 3.56
N GLN A 105 1.79 -5.28 2.79
CA GLN A 105 1.97 -5.06 1.36
C GLN A 105 0.65 -5.18 0.60
N ARG A 106 -0.19 -6.17 0.94
CA ARG A 106 -1.52 -6.38 0.34
C ARG A 106 -2.46 -5.19 0.55
N TYR A 107 -2.53 -4.65 1.76
CA TYR A 107 -3.47 -3.59 2.13
C TYR A 107 -2.90 -2.17 2.04
N GLY A 108 -1.66 -2.00 1.55
CA GLY A 108 -1.04 -0.68 1.42
C GLY A 108 -0.76 0.02 2.75
N LEU A 109 -0.41 -0.76 3.79
CA LEU A 109 -0.12 -0.27 5.14
C LEU A 109 1.39 -0.08 5.35
N ILE A 110 1.74 0.77 6.33
CA ILE A 110 3.08 0.91 6.88
C ILE A 110 3.18 -0.03 8.08
N ARG A 111 4.19 -0.89 8.10
CA ARG A 111 4.41 -1.83 9.21
C ARG A 111 5.54 -1.36 10.10
N GLN A 112 5.38 -1.54 11.41
CA GLN A 112 6.47 -1.49 12.37
C GLN A 112 6.37 -2.67 13.33
N GLY A 113 7.22 -3.68 13.11
CA GLY A 113 7.33 -4.82 14.02
C GLY A 113 8.24 -4.48 15.20
N ILE A 114 7.76 -4.68 16.41
CA ILE A 114 8.54 -4.51 17.65
C ILE A 114 8.58 -5.84 18.37
N GLN A 115 9.78 -6.36 18.65
CA GLN A 115 9.90 -7.55 19.50
C GLN A 115 9.36 -7.26 20.89
N ARG A 116 8.62 -8.21 21.44
CA ARG A 116 8.02 -8.13 22.78
C ARG A 116 9.01 -7.69 23.85
N ASP A 117 10.20 -8.30 23.90
CA ASP A 117 11.23 -7.95 24.90
C ASP A 117 11.63 -6.47 24.83
N ASN A 118 11.71 -5.91 23.62
CA ASN A 118 12.01 -4.50 23.41
C ASN A 118 10.85 -3.60 23.81
N ALA A 119 9.60 -4.05 23.61
CA ALA A 119 8.41 -3.33 24.05
C ALA A 119 8.33 -3.28 25.58
N GLU A 120 8.51 -4.42 26.25
CA GLU A 120 8.45 -4.52 27.71
C GLU A 120 9.56 -3.70 28.39
N LYS A 121 10.77 -3.68 27.81
CA LYS A 121 11.91 -2.93 28.33
C LYS A 121 12.02 -1.50 27.80
N ARG A 122 11.11 -1.05 26.94
CA ARG A 122 11.19 0.28 26.27
C ARG A 122 12.57 0.55 25.64
N PHE A 123 13.14 -0.47 25.00
CA PHE A 123 14.49 -0.46 24.41
C PHE A 123 15.63 -0.16 25.41
N GLU A 124 15.48 -0.53 26.67
CA GLU A 124 16.55 -0.44 27.66
C GLU A 124 17.83 -1.12 27.16
N GLY A 125 18.97 -0.44 27.33
CA GLY A 125 20.28 -0.89 26.84
C GLY A 125 20.55 -0.60 25.36
N ALA A 126 19.56 -0.13 24.59
CA ALA A 126 19.77 0.33 23.22
C ALA A 126 19.91 1.86 23.14
N ASN A 127 20.54 2.35 22.08
CA ASN A 127 20.55 3.78 21.78
C ASN A 127 19.19 4.20 21.20
N LEU A 128 18.37 4.86 22.02
CA LEU A 128 17.01 5.24 21.66
C LEU A 128 16.95 6.18 20.44
N ASP A 129 17.87 7.14 20.31
CA ASP A 129 17.90 8.04 19.15
C ASP A 129 18.18 7.26 17.85
N LEU A 130 19.06 6.24 17.90
CA LEU A 130 19.30 5.39 16.74
C LEU A 130 18.06 4.55 16.37
N VAL A 131 17.40 3.97 17.38
CA VAL A 131 16.17 3.18 17.20
C VAL A 131 15.07 4.05 16.56
N LEU A 132 14.78 5.20 17.16
CA LEU A 132 13.77 6.13 16.66
C LEU A 132 14.13 6.70 15.28
N GLY A 133 15.41 6.95 15.02
CA GLY A 133 15.91 7.38 13.72
C GLY A 133 15.65 6.35 12.62
N ASN A 134 15.96 5.08 12.90
CA ASN A 134 15.72 3.99 11.96
C ASN A 134 14.24 3.80 11.66
N ILE A 135 13.39 3.83 12.68
CA ILE A 135 11.94 3.68 12.52
C ILE A 135 11.35 4.86 11.72
N ASN A 136 11.70 6.10 12.07
CA ASN A 136 11.21 7.28 11.36
C ASN A 136 11.67 7.31 9.88
N GLN A 137 12.93 6.95 9.59
CA GLN A 137 13.40 6.85 8.21
C GLN A 137 12.64 5.77 7.44
N TRP A 138 12.36 4.62 8.06
CA TRP A 138 11.56 3.56 7.47
C TRP A 138 10.13 4.04 7.14
N ILE A 139 9.47 4.70 8.09
CA ILE A 139 8.12 5.28 7.90
C ILE A 139 8.15 6.31 6.76
N ALA A 140 9.09 7.25 6.77
CA ALA A 140 9.24 8.26 5.71
C ALA A 140 9.43 7.63 4.33
N ARG A 141 10.31 6.63 4.22
CA ARG A 141 10.53 5.88 2.98
C ARG A 141 9.27 5.18 2.52
N ARG A 142 8.51 4.57 3.44
CA ARG A 142 7.29 3.85 3.10
C ARG A 142 6.16 4.79 2.69
N LEU A 143 5.98 5.91 3.39
CA LEU A 143 5.08 6.98 2.98
C LEU A 143 5.39 7.42 1.56
N TYR A 144 6.66 7.73 1.28
CA TYR A 144 7.08 8.12 -0.06
C TYR A 144 6.74 7.05 -1.10
N GLN A 145 6.94 5.76 -0.81
CA GLN A 145 6.56 4.67 -1.72
C GLN A 145 5.05 4.48 -1.90
N LEU A 146 4.23 4.81 -0.89
CA LEU A 146 2.78 4.72 -0.97
C LEU A 146 2.19 5.85 -1.83
N VAL A 147 2.79 7.05 -1.76
CA VAL A 147 2.28 8.25 -2.45
C VAL A 147 2.98 8.53 -3.77
N THR A 148 4.18 7.97 -4.00
CA THR A 148 4.94 8.23 -5.22
C THR A 148 4.55 7.21 -6.29
N PRO A 149 3.92 7.66 -7.39
CA PRO A 149 3.73 6.84 -8.56
C PRO A 149 5.07 6.21 -9.02
N ASP A 150 5.06 4.94 -9.44
CA ASP A 150 6.29 4.18 -9.68
C ASP A 150 7.14 4.85 -10.77
N LYS A 151 8.33 5.35 -10.38
CA LYS A 151 9.26 6.02 -11.30
C LYS A 151 9.87 5.03 -12.32
N ASN A 152 9.76 3.72 -12.06
CA ASN A 152 10.30 2.67 -12.93
C ASN A 152 9.32 2.19 -13.99
N VAL A 153 8.19 2.87 -14.21
CA VAL A 153 7.47 2.75 -15.48
C VAL A 153 8.27 3.52 -16.54
N THR A 154 9.46 3.01 -16.86
CA THR A 154 10.16 3.35 -18.10
C THR A 154 9.22 3.04 -19.24
N HIS A 155 8.85 4.08 -19.99
CA HIS A 155 8.15 3.99 -21.26
C HIS A 155 8.81 2.93 -22.15
N GLY A 156 8.25 1.72 -22.20
CA GLY A 156 9.01 0.62 -22.79
C GLY A 156 8.29 -0.72 -22.95
N HIS A 157 6.97 -0.78 -22.83
CA HIS A 157 6.22 -1.93 -23.35
C HIS A 157 5.26 -1.45 -24.43
N ARG A 158 5.83 -0.85 -25.48
CA ARG A 158 5.13 -0.77 -26.77
C ARG A 158 5.17 -2.18 -27.35
N ILE A 159 4.10 -2.95 -27.18
CA ILE A 159 3.86 -4.12 -28.02
C ILE A 159 3.64 -3.56 -29.43
N GLN A 160 4.70 -3.51 -30.23
CA GLN A 160 4.57 -3.29 -31.66
C GLN A 160 4.02 -4.59 -32.26
N VAL A 161 2.75 -4.59 -32.61
CA VAL A 161 2.22 -5.58 -33.56
C VAL A 161 2.68 -5.13 -34.94
N GLY A 162 3.90 -5.50 -35.30
CA GLY A 162 4.51 -5.25 -36.60
C GLY A 162 4.77 -6.58 -37.31
N PHE A 163 4.34 -6.69 -38.56
CA PHE A 163 4.63 -7.84 -39.43
C PHE A 163 6.15 -8.01 -39.60
N PRO A 164 6.65 -9.27 -39.72
CA PRO A 164 8.06 -9.58 -39.54
C PRO A 164 8.89 -8.99 -40.68
N GLY A 165 9.87 -8.15 -40.32
CA GLY A 165 10.75 -7.50 -41.28
C GLY A 165 12.10 -7.14 -40.67
N ASN A 166 12.99 -8.13 -40.64
CA ASN A 166 14.45 -8.00 -40.77
C ASN A 166 15.24 -7.27 -39.65
N ASN A 167 15.65 -8.03 -38.64
CA ASN A 167 16.69 -7.62 -37.69
C ASN A 167 18.08 -7.82 -38.30
N ASN A 168 18.90 -6.78 -38.30
CA ASN A 168 20.35 -6.88 -38.30
C ASN A 168 20.91 -5.95 -37.22
N ASN A 169 21.65 -6.55 -36.27
CA ASN A 169 22.93 -6.11 -35.66
C ASN A 169 23.03 -4.65 -35.12
N SER A 170 23.65 -4.32 -33.98
CA SER A 170 24.67 -4.97 -33.14
C SER A 170 25.06 -4.00 -32.00
N PHE A 171 25.40 -4.56 -30.84
CA PHE A 171 26.49 -4.23 -29.90
C PHE A 171 27.01 -2.79 -29.66
N GLY A 172 27.18 -2.48 -28.37
CA GLY A 172 28.22 -1.61 -27.78
C GLY A 172 27.66 -0.39 -27.04
N GLY A 173 27.97 -0.07 -25.78
CA GLY A 173 28.90 -0.64 -24.80
C GLY A 173 28.90 0.20 -23.49
N SER A 174 29.37 -0.45 -22.42
CA SER A 174 30.11 0.03 -21.23
C SER A 174 29.73 1.35 -20.50
N GLY A 175 29.51 1.23 -19.18
CA GLY A 175 29.59 2.34 -18.23
C GLY A 175 29.26 1.90 -16.79
N SER A 176 30.27 1.58 -15.99
CA SER A 176 30.15 1.05 -14.63
C SER A 176 29.66 2.10 -13.62
N SER A 177 28.74 1.74 -12.73
CA SER A 177 28.60 2.31 -11.38
C SER A 177 27.79 1.36 -10.51
N SER A 178 28.46 0.80 -9.52
CA SER A 178 27.93 -0.14 -8.54
C SER A 178 26.92 0.52 -7.59
N SER A 179 25.68 0.05 -7.63
CA SER A 179 24.74 0.14 -6.51
C SER A 179 24.13 -1.25 -6.31
N ARG A 180 24.60 -1.98 -5.28
CA ARG A 180 23.94 -3.19 -4.77
C ARG A 180 22.62 -2.78 -4.12
N GLY A 181 21.62 -2.48 -4.95
CA GLY A 181 20.23 -2.54 -4.55
C GLY A 181 19.78 -4.00 -4.65
N TYR A 182 19.28 -4.55 -3.54
CA TYR A 182 18.55 -5.81 -3.56
C TYR A 182 17.43 -5.71 -4.61
N ARG A 183 17.64 -6.36 -5.76
CA ARG A 183 16.59 -6.61 -6.74
C ARG A 183 15.61 -7.57 -6.09
N ALA A 184 14.44 -7.08 -5.69
CA ALA A 184 13.28 -7.94 -5.52
C ALA A 184 13.11 -8.72 -6.84
N ASN A 185 13.13 -10.04 -6.75
CA ASN A 185 13.18 -10.92 -7.92
C ASN A 185 11.83 -10.80 -8.66
N PRO A 186 11.76 -10.14 -9.85
CA PRO A 186 10.49 -9.87 -10.55
C PRO A 186 9.75 -11.15 -10.93
N ALA A 187 10.49 -12.26 -11.01
CA ALA A 187 9.97 -13.59 -11.29
C ALA A 187 8.96 -14.08 -10.23
N HIS A 188 9.06 -13.64 -8.97
CA HIS A 188 8.15 -14.09 -7.92
C HIS A 188 6.80 -13.36 -7.98
N GLU A 189 6.80 -12.08 -8.39
CA GLU A 189 5.56 -11.31 -8.63
C GLU A 189 4.87 -11.76 -9.92
N LEU A 190 5.64 -12.03 -10.98
CA LEU A 190 5.14 -12.62 -12.22
C LEU A 190 4.62 -14.04 -12.01
N SER A 191 5.32 -14.89 -11.27
CA SER A 191 4.87 -16.26 -10.98
C SER A 191 3.60 -16.27 -10.14
N SER A 192 3.43 -15.35 -9.19
CA SER A 192 2.20 -15.23 -8.41
C SER A 192 1.01 -14.73 -9.25
N ALA A 193 1.23 -13.75 -10.11
CA ALA A 193 0.20 -13.24 -11.01
C ALA A 193 -0.19 -14.29 -12.07
N VAL A 194 0.80 -14.97 -12.66
CA VAL A 194 0.58 -16.03 -13.65
C VAL A 194 -0.07 -17.26 -13.00
N SER A 195 0.34 -17.66 -11.79
CA SER A 195 -0.26 -18.78 -11.06
C SER A 195 -1.73 -18.50 -10.70
N SER A 196 -2.09 -17.25 -10.36
CA SER A 196 -3.48 -16.85 -10.11
C SER A 196 -4.39 -16.90 -11.35
N VAL A 197 -3.81 -16.78 -12.55
CA VAL A 197 -4.54 -16.85 -13.82
C VAL A 197 -4.58 -18.28 -14.37
N LEU A 198 -3.53 -19.07 -14.17
CA LEU A 198 -3.41 -20.43 -14.71
C LEU A 198 -4.03 -21.52 -13.83
N HIS A 199 -4.15 -21.31 -12.52
CA HIS A 199 -4.72 -22.28 -11.58
C HIS A 199 -6.06 -21.82 -11.01
N TYR A 200 -6.94 -21.31 -11.88
CA TYR A 200 -8.32 -21.02 -11.53
C TYR A 200 -9.03 -22.32 -11.09
N ASP A 201 -9.16 -22.51 -9.77
CA ASP A 201 -9.93 -23.58 -9.16
C ASP A 201 -11.33 -23.05 -8.80
N PRO A 202 -12.39 -23.47 -9.52
CA PRO A 202 -13.74 -22.97 -9.30
C PRO A 202 -14.34 -23.38 -7.95
N GLU A 203 -13.76 -24.32 -7.21
CA GLU A 203 -14.25 -24.71 -5.87
C GLU A 203 -13.67 -23.84 -4.72
N MET A 204 -12.64 -23.04 -4.99
CA MET A 204 -12.02 -22.08 -4.04
C MET A 204 -12.52 -20.63 -4.26
N GLY A 205 -13.76 -20.47 -4.75
CA GLY A 205 -14.36 -19.21 -5.20
C GLY A 205 -14.66 -18.13 -4.13
N ALA A 206 -14.16 -18.25 -2.90
CA ALA A 206 -14.43 -17.29 -1.82
C ALA A 206 -13.36 -16.19 -1.63
N HIS A 207 -12.22 -16.26 -2.33
CA HIS A 207 -11.10 -15.32 -2.15
C HIS A 207 -10.96 -14.22 -3.20
N ASN A 208 -11.81 -14.19 -4.23
CA ASN A 208 -11.87 -13.13 -5.23
C ASN A 208 -13.17 -12.31 -5.13
N ASN A 209 -13.50 -11.84 -3.92
CA ASN A 209 -14.46 -10.76 -3.81
C ASN A 209 -13.81 -9.50 -4.38
N ILE A 210 -14.26 -9.05 -5.54
CA ILE A 210 -13.93 -7.74 -6.14
C ILE A 210 -14.11 -6.59 -5.12
N PHE A 211 -14.91 -6.81 -4.08
CA PHE A 211 -15.15 -5.87 -2.98
C PHE A 211 -14.08 -5.85 -1.88
N ALA A 212 -13.18 -6.83 -1.80
CA ALA A 212 -12.12 -6.88 -0.77
C ALA A 212 -11.02 -5.80 -0.96
N HIS A 213 -11.03 -5.10 -2.10
CA HIS A 213 -10.17 -3.96 -2.41
C HIS A 213 -10.96 -2.77 -2.97
N ALA A 214 -12.24 -2.64 -2.61
CA ALA A 214 -13.10 -1.60 -3.16
C ALA A 214 -12.54 -0.18 -2.94
N ASP A 215 -11.75 0.02 -1.88
CA ASP A 215 -11.09 1.29 -1.56
C ASP A 215 -9.96 1.68 -2.53
N ALA A 216 -9.44 0.72 -3.30
CA ALA A 216 -8.43 0.89 -4.34
C ALA A 216 -9.03 0.84 -5.77
N VAL A 217 -10.35 0.92 -5.91
CA VAL A 217 -11.03 0.80 -7.20
C VAL A 217 -11.73 2.12 -7.57
N CYS A 218 -11.61 2.50 -8.84
CA CYS A 218 -12.32 3.62 -9.43
C CYS A 218 -13.22 3.18 -10.58
N GLU A 219 -14.42 3.73 -10.61
CA GLU A 219 -15.26 3.74 -11.81
C GLU A 219 -14.78 4.87 -12.72
N VAL A 220 -14.58 4.54 -14.00
CA VAL A 220 -14.17 5.48 -15.04
C VAL A 220 -15.26 5.55 -16.09
N THR A 221 -15.78 6.75 -16.33
CA THR A 221 -16.81 6.99 -17.36
C THR A 221 -16.39 8.14 -18.28
N GLY A 222 -17.09 8.28 -19.41
CA GLY A 222 -16.75 9.28 -20.43
C GLY A 222 -15.57 8.87 -21.32
N LEU A 223 -15.36 7.56 -21.45
CA LEU A 223 -14.35 6.98 -22.35
C LEU A 223 -14.87 6.94 -23.79
N PRO A 224 -14.01 7.19 -24.80
CA PRO A 224 -14.36 6.90 -26.19
C PRO A 224 -14.71 5.40 -26.34
N SER A 225 -15.72 5.07 -27.14
CA SER A 225 -16.16 3.69 -27.37
C SER A 225 -15.09 2.78 -27.99
N GLU A 226 -14.05 3.37 -28.57
CA GLU A 226 -12.93 2.67 -29.20
C GLU A 226 -11.80 2.34 -28.21
N PHE A 227 -11.85 2.85 -26.97
CA PHE A 227 -10.82 2.59 -25.98
C PHE A 227 -10.87 1.13 -25.52
N ASN A 228 -9.71 0.46 -25.59
CA ASN A 228 -9.51 -0.84 -24.98
C ASN A 228 -8.88 -0.73 -23.58
N GLU A 229 -8.84 -1.86 -22.87
CA GLU A 229 -8.31 -1.96 -21.50
C GLU A 229 -6.86 -1.44 -21.38
N PHE A 230 -6.03 -1.68 -22.39
CA PHE A 230 -4.62 -1.28 -22.40
C PHE A 230 -4.46 0.24 -22.60
N GLN A 231 -5.28 0.83 -23.48
CA GLN A 231 -5.30 2.27 -23.70
C GLN A 231 -5.79 3.00 -22.46
N LEU A 232 -6.80 2.46 -21.78
CA LEU A 232 -7.26 2.99 -20.50
C LEU A 232 -6.19 2.86 -19.41
N ALA A 233 -5.52 1.71 -19.29
CA ALA A 233 -4.40 1.55 -18.37
C ALA A 233 -3.26 2.56 -18.65
N ALA A 234 -3.01 2.89 -19.92
CA ALA A 234 -2.02 3.88 -20.32
C ALA A 234 -2.39 5.31 -19.92
N VAL A 235 -3.68 5.66 -19.78
CA VAL A 235 -4.09 6.95 -19.21
C VAL A 235 -3.56 7.08 -17.78
N PHE A 236 -3.58 5.99 -17.02
CA PHE A 236 -3.12 5.93 -15.64
C PHE A 236 -1.65 5.50 -15.50
N HIS A 237 -0.82 5.66 -16.54
CA HIS A 237 0.55 5.12 -16.57
C HIS A 237 1.46 5.54 -15.41
N ARG A 238 1.13 6.64 -14.69
CA ARG A 238 1.87 7.07 -13.51
C ARG A 238 1.58 6.14 -12.33
N TYR A 239 0.38 5.59 -12.24
CA TYR A 239 -0.06 4.76 -11.13
C TYR A 239 0.10 3.27 -11.45
N LYS A 240 0.32 2.47 -10.41
CA LYS A 240 0.36 1.01 -10.57
C LYS A 240 -1.08 0.49 -10.66
N VAL A 241 -1.51 0.17 -11.87
CA VAL A 241 -2.80 -0.46 -12.18
C VAL A 241 -2.67 -1.98 -12.01
N LYS A 242 -3.61 -2.59 -11.29
CA LYS A 242 -3.68 -4.03 -11.06
C LYS A 242 -4.57 -4.73 -12.09
N SER A 243 -5.75 -4.16 -12.35
CA SER A 243 -6.68 -4.69 -13.35
C SER A 243 -7.53 -3.57 -13.95
N VAL A 244 -8.01 -3.80 -15.17
CA VAL A 244 -8.98 -2.94 -15.86
C VAL A 244 -10.09 -3.84 -16.37
N ILE A 245 -11.33 -3.53 -16.03
CA ILE A 245 -12.53 -4.23 -16.50
C ILE A 245 -13.33 -3.23 -17.32
N MET A 246 -13.40 -3.45 -18.63
CA MET A 246 -14.21 -2.61 -19.51
C MET A 246 -15.69 -2.93 -19.30
N GLY A 247 -16.49 -1.88 -19.12
CA GLY A 247 -17.94 -1.95 -19.06
C GLY A 247 -18.58 -1.60 -20.41
N ASN A 248 -19.91 -1.53 -20.40
CA ASN A 248 -20.67 -1.10 -21.58
C ASN A 248 -20.74 0.42 -21.66
N ASN A 249 -20.89 0.97 -22.87
CA ASN A 249 -21.17 2.40 -23.11
C ASN A 249 -20.11 3.37 -22.56
N GLY A 250 -18.82 3.08 -22.76
CA GLY A 250 -17.74 4.00 -22.36
C GLY A 250 -17.54 4.10 -20.84
N THR A 251 -17.92 3.04 -20.13
CA THR A 251 -17.64 2.85 -18.69
C THR A 251 -16.56 1.78 -18.52
N ALA A 252 -15.80 1.87 -17.43
CA ALA A 252 -14.82 0.88 -17.04
C ALA A 252 -14.59 0.94 -15.53
N VAL A 253 -14.06 -0.14 -14.97
CA VAL A 253 -13.62 -0.23 -13.58
C VAL A 253 -12.13 -0.47 -13.57
N VAL A 254 -11.39 0.37 -12.85
CA VAL A 254 -9.93 0.29 -12.74
C VAL A 254 -9.55 0.01 -11.30
N GLU A 255 -8.88 -1.11 -11.06
CA GLU A 255 -8.31 -1.48 -9.78
C GLU A 255 -6.86 -1.01 -9.72
N PHE A 256 -6.53 -0.18 -8.74
CA PHE A 256 -5.18 0.26 -8.47
C PHE A 256 -4.51 -0.62 -7.42
N PHE A 257 -3.19 -0.53 -7.34
CA PHE A 257 -2.41 -1.28 -6.36
C PHE A 257 -2.75 -0.93 -4.90
N ASN A 258 -3.24 0.28 -4.62
CA ASN A 258 -3.69 0.71 -3.30
C ASN A 258 -4.68 1.89 -3.39
N LYS A 259 -5.34 2.20 -2.27
CA LYS A 259 -6.29 3.34 -2.15
C LYS A 259 -5.70 4.72 -2.44
N PHE A 260 -4.39 4.92 -2.20
CA PHE A 260 -3.73 6.21 -2.46
C PHE A 260 -3.60 6.47 -3.96
N HIS A 261 -3.22 5.44 -4.73
CA HIS A 261 -3.20 5.52 -6.19
C HIS A 261 -4.60 5.76 -6.75
N ALA A 262 -5.62 5.09 -6.22
CA ALA A 262 -7.02 5.33 -6.62
C ALA A 262 -7.44 6.78 -6.34
N CYS A 263 -7.19 7.29 -5.13
CA CYS A 263 -7.48 8.67 -4.74
C CYS A 263 -6.73 9.70 -5.60
N GLN A 264 -5.42 9.52 -5.80
CA GLN A 264 -4.60 10.40 -6.63
C GLN A 264 -5.00 10.35 -8.11
N ALA A 265 -5.28 9.16 -8.65
CA ALA A 265 -5.74 9.02 -10.03
C ALA A 265 -7.08 9.73 -10.23
N SER A 266 -7.99 9.61 -9.26
CA SER A 266 -9.22 10.39 -9.25
C SER A 266 -8.96 11.89 -9.22
N LEU A 267 -8.09 12.40 -8.36
CA LEU A 267 -7.76 13.83 -8.32
C LEU A 267 -7.13 14.35 -9.62
N ASP A 268 -6.21 13.59 -10.23
CA ASP A 268 -5.44 14.03 -11.40
C ASP A 268 -6.22 13.87 -12.73
N HIS A 269 -7.18 12.94 -12.79
CA HIS A 269 -7.87 12.56 -14.04
C HIS A 269 -9.39 12.79 -14.03
N HIS A 270 -10.02 13.02 -12.88
CA HIS A 270 -11.43 13.41 -12.84
C HIS A 270 -11.61 14.77 -13.53
N THR A 271 -12.59 14.87 -14.44
CA THR A 271 -12.85 16.00 -15.35
C THR A 271 -11.79 16.27 -16.42
N LYS A 272 -10.78 15.39 -16.58
CA LYS A 272 -9.74 15.56 -17.60
C LYS A 272 -10.28 15.19 -18.98
N LYS A 273 -10.03 16.05 -19.97
CA LYS A 273 -10.38 15.77 -21.37
C LYS A 273 -9.38 14.79 -21.99
N VAL A 274 -9.88 13.70 -22.56
CA VAL A 274 -9.07 12.75 -23.36
C VAL A 274 -8.93 13.24 -24.79
N ASP A 275 -10.02 13.79 -25.32
CA ASP A 275 -10.09 14.39 -26.64
C ASP A 275 -11.03 15.61 -26.63
N HIS A 276 -11.47 16.07 -27.81
CA HIS A 276 -12.31 17.26 -27.93
C HIS A 276 -13.76 17.04 -27.47
N SER A 277 -14.23 15.78 -27.38
CA SER A 277 -15.61 15.39 -27.09
C SER A 277 -15.78 14.58 -25.80
N HIS A 278 -14.72 13.94 -25.30
CA HIS A 278 -14.76 12.98 -24.20
C HIS A 278 -14.01 13.53 -22.99
N GLN A 279 -14.74 13.65 -21.88
CA GLN A 279 -14.23 14.08 -20.59
C GLN A 279 -14.33 12.91 -19.61
N LEU A 280 -13.20 12.52 -19.02
CA LEU A 280 -13.17 11.44 -18.04
C LEU A 280 -13.83 11.87 -16.75
N SER A 281 -14.62 10.97 -16.19
CA SER A 281 -14.99 10.98 -14.78
C SER A 281 -14.34 9.77 -14.12
N VAL A 282 -13.41 10.00 -13.19
CA VAL A 282 -12.72 8.95 -12.43
C VAL A 282 -13.15 9.04 -10.98
N VAL A 283 -14.05 8.17 -10.54
CA VAL A 283 -14.69 8.25 -9.22
C VAL A 283 -14.36 7.01 -8.41
N PRO A 284 -13.80 7.13 -7.19
CA PRO A 284 -13.59 5.96 -6.33
C PRO A 284 -14.93 5.32 -5.97
N ILE A 285 -15.02 3.99 -6.07
CA ILE A 285 -16.26 3.27 -5.74
C ILE A 285 -16.53 3.29 -4.23
N HIS A 286 -15.47 3.26 -3.42
CA HIS A 286 -15.56 3.30 -1.97
C HIS A 286 -15.79 4.73 -1.46
N GLN A 287 -16.77 4.88 -0.57
CA GLN A 287 -17.20 6.19 -0.06
C GLN A 287 -16.07 6.98 0.62
N ILE A 288 -15.19 6.30 1.36
CA ILE A 288 -14.12 6.98 2.11
C ILE A 288 -13.03 7.49 1.17
N THR A 289 -12.62 6.69 0.18
CA THR A 289 -11.67 7.12 -0.84
C THR A 289 -12.25 8.27 -1.67
N ARG A 290 -13.57 8.24 -1.93
CA ARG A 290 -14.29 9.32 -2.62
C ARG A 290 -14.31 10.63 -1.83
N MET A 291 -14.60 10.57 -0.52
CA MET A 291 -14.53 11.73 0.37
C MET A 291 -13.10 12.29 0.43
N GLN A 292 -12.08 11.42 0.50
CA GLN A 292 -10.67 11.82 0.51
C GLN A 292 -10.25 12.48 -0.81
N ALA A 293 -10.81 12.06 -1.95
CA ALA A 293 -10.59 12.68 -3.25
C ALA A 293 -11.40 13.99 -3.43
N GLY A 294 -12.28 14.36 -2.50
CA GLY A 294 -13.11 15.57 -2.60
C GLY A 294 -14.12 15.54 -3.76
N ILE A 295 -14.45 14.36 -4.30
CA ILE A 295 -15.37 14.20 -5.43
C ILE A 295 -16.77 13.93 -4.87
N THR A 296 -17.70 14.86 -5.08
CA THR A 296 -19.12 14.70 -4.76
C THR A 296 -19.89 14.47 -6.06
N ILE A 297 -20.83 13.52 -6.06
CA ILE A 297 -21.72 13.23 -7.20
C ILE A 297 -22.81 14.30 -7.26
#